data_AF-A0A4R6RDW2-F1
#
_entry.id   AF-A0A4R6RDW2-F1
#
_cell.length_a   1.000
_cell.length_b   1.000
_cell.length_c   1.000
_cell.angle_alpha   90.00
_cell.angle_beta   90.00
_cell.angle_gamma   90.00
#
_symmetry.space_group_name_H-M   'P 1'
#
loop_
_entity.id
_entity.type
_entity.pdbx_description
1 polymer ?
#
loop_
_entity_poly.entity_id
_entity_poly.type
_entity_poly.pdbx_seq_one_letter_code
_entity_poly.pdbx_strand_id
1 'polypeptide(L)'
;MIVFDRVSTTLHKPRRHTVVLDRCSVTFPTDRVVGLLAHPRTGKSTVLQLSSGAIEPERGRVRRSGIMSFPVGTASPYNAQLTLRENLVFICRLNGFDPKPVIAFVADFANLGAVLDRKFGAIEKDHRAEFLYSASYAMPFDIYAVDDNLVAGSTDFRARLDELARERMESAGFVIATSAPQVLKKYCTAFFVLKDHTIVEVGSPDEAVAHLGPRPKRGAGTNDEDGDGEDDAPAAEGDGLLP
;
A
#
# COMPACT_ATOMS: atom_id res chain seq x y z
N MET A 1 2.70 13.63 -12.30
CA MET A 1 1.56 13.91 -11.41
C MET A 1 0.58 12.74 -11.40
N ILE A 2 -0.10 12.51 -10.27
CA ILE A 2 -1.27 11.63 -10.15
C ILE A 2 -2.46 12.51 -9.79
N VAL A 3 -3.49 12.56 -10.63
CA VAL A 3 -4.63 13.48 -10.53
C VAL A 3 -5.90 12.68 -10.33
N PHE A 4 -6.58 12.94 -9.22
CA PHE A 4 -7.92 12.47 -8.91
C PHE A 4 -8.90 13.60 -9.29
N ASP A 5 -9.87 13.31 -10.17
CA ASP A 5 -10.96 14.22 -10.55
C ASP A 5 -12.29 13.61 -10.10
N ARG A 6 -12.87 14.20 -9.05
CA ARG A 6 -14.17 13.85 -8.46
C ARG A 6 -14.35 12.35 -8.21
N VAL A 7 -13.32 11.74 -7.63
CA VAL A 7 -13.26 10.30 -7.39
C VAL A 7 -14.15 9.91 -6.21
N SER A 8 -15.03 8.93 -6.43
CA SER A 8 -15.74 8.23 -5.36
C SER A 8 -15.42 6.74 -5.40
N THR A 9 -15.22 6.12 -4.24
CA THR A 9 -14.90 4.69 -4.13
C THR A 9 -15.34 4.16 -2.78
N THR A 10 -16.00 3.00 -2.79
CA THR A 10 -16.43 2.27 -1.60
C THR A 10 -15.69 0.95 -1.53
N LEU A 11 -15.21 0.60 -0.33
CA LEU A 11 -14.68 -0.73 -0.07
C LEU A 11 -15.82 -1.66 0.32
N HIS A 12 -16.13 -2.61 -0.57
CA HIS A 12 -17.14 -3.64 -0.34
C HIS A 12 -16.51 -4.84 0.38
N LYS A 13 -16.87 -5.05 1.65
CA LYS A 13 -16.59 -6.28 2.38
C LYS A 13 -17.91 -7.00 2.71
N PRO A 14 -17.93 -8.34 2.85
CA PRO A 14 -19.16 -9.11 3.05
C PRO A 14 -20.08 -8.64 4.19
N ARG A 15 -19.54 -7.92 5.19
CA ARG A 15 -20.31 -7.39 6.34
C ARG A 15 -20.23 -5.88 6.51
N ARG A 16 -19.56 -5.17 5.59
CA ARG A 16 -19.36 -3.72 5.74
C ARG A 16 -19.03 -3.07 4.42
N HIS A 17 -19.80 -2.05 4.08
CA HIS A 17 -19.44 -1.06 3.08
C HIS A 17 -18.75 0.10 3.80
N THR A 18 -17.60 0.54 3.28
CA THR A 18 -16.90 1.70 3.84
C THR A 18 -16.55 2.63 2.70
N VAL A 19 -17.19 3.79 2.67
CA VAL A 19 -16.81 4.87 1.74
C VAL A 19 -15.36 5.25 2.04
N VAL A 20 -14.50 5.24 1.03
CA VAL A 20 -13.11 5.67 1.16
C VAL A 20 -12.96 7.08 0.65
N LEU A 21 -13.48 7.36 -0.55
CA LEU A 21 -13.49 8.68 -1.16
C LEU A 21 -14.91 9.04 -1.58
N ASP A 22 -15.32 10.30 -1.39
CA ASP A 22 -16.54 10.87 -1.98
C ASP A 22 -16.20 12.16 -2.75
N ARG A 23 -16.34 12.11 -4.08
CA ARG A 23 -16.11 13.23 -5.01
C ARG A 23 -14.78 13.96 -4.77
N CYS A 24 -13.78 13.22 -4.31
CA CYS A 24 -12.48 13.74 -3.95
C CYS A 24 -11.70 14.18 -5.19
N SER A 25 -11.16 15.40 -5.17
CA SER A 25 -10.27 15.90 -6.21
C SER A 25 -8.96 16.35 -5.59
N VAL A 26 -7.86 15.73 -5.98
CA VAL A 26 -6.53 15.98 -5.43
C VAL A 26 -5.47 15.67 -6.47
N THR A 27 -4.34 16.36 -6.40
CA THR A 27 -3.18 16.08 -7.24
C THR A 27 -1.97 15.75 -6.38
N PHE A 28 -1.39 14.56 -6.57
CA PHE A 28 -0.12 14.20 -5.99
C PHE A 28 1.03 14.57 -6.95
N PRO A 29 2.02 15.36 -6.49
CA PRO A 29 3.26 15.57 -7.23
C PRO A 29 4.01 14.23 -7.36
N THR A 30 4.73 14.04 -8.46
CA THR A 30 5.49 12.80 -8.75
C THR A 30 6.99 13.02 -8.78
N ASP A 31 7.41 14.25 -8.55
CA ASP A 31 8.78 14.73 -8.39
C ASP A 31 9.14 14.96 -6.92
N ARG A 32 8.27 14.53 -6.00
CA ARG A 32 8.41 14.72 -4.55
C ARG A 32 8.06 13.45 -3.79
N VAL A 33 8.39 13.45 -2.50
CA VAL A 33 7.98 12.41 -1.55
C VAL A 33 6.68 12.83 -0.90
N VAL A 34 5.57 12.29 -1.38
CA VAL A 34 4.22 12.55 -0.89
C VAL A 34 3.94 11.68 0.34
N GLY A 35 3.60 12.31 1.46
CA GLY A 35 3.12 11.66 2.67
C GLY A 35 1.61 11.79 2.81
N LEU A 36 0.87 10.68 2.70
CA LEU A 36 -0.57 10.62 2.95
C LEU A 36 -0.83 10.08 4.36
N LEU A 37 -1.11 10.99 5.29
CA LEU A 37 -1.42 10.67 6.68
C LEU A 37 -2.90 10.31 6.84
N ALA A 38 -3.19 9.16 7.46
CA ALA A 38 -4.55 8.79 7.81
C ALA A 38 -4.60 7.84 9.01
N HIS A 39 -5.72 7.83 9.72
CA HIS A 39 -5.96 6.81 10.74
C HIS A 39 -5.93 5.38 10.17
N PRO A 40 -5.66 4.37 11.02
CA PRO A 40 -5.79 2.98 10.60
C PRO A 40 -7.21 2.68 10.09
N ARG A 41 -7.31 1.91 9.00
CA ARG A 41 -8.58 1.48 8.37
C ARG A 41 -9.41 2.58 7.70
N THR A 42 -8.82 3.72 7.35
CA THR A 42 -9.50 4.78 6.56
C THR A 42 -9.42 4.55 5.03
N GLY A 43 -8.71 3.52 4.56
CA GLY A 43 -8.62 3.20 3.13
C GLY A 43 -7.36 3.70 2.43
N LYS A 44 -6.26 3.93 3.16
CA LYS A 44 -4.93 4.27 2.62
C LYS A 44 -4.50 3.34 1.46
N SER A 45 -4.57 2.03 1.67
CA SER A 45 -4.23 1.04 0.65
C SER A 45 -5.14 1.15 -0.58
N THR A 46 -6.42 1.51 -0.40
CA THR A 46 -7.35 1.76 -1.52
C THR A 46 -6.94 3.01 -2.31
N VAL A 47 -6.51 4.09 -1.63
CA VAL A 47 -5.96 5.27 -2.32
C VAL A 47 -4.69 4.92 -3.10
N LEU A 48 -3.79 4.09 -2.54
CA LEU A 48 -2.62 3.60 -3.27
C LEU A 48 -3.00 2.75 -4.48
N GLN A 49 -3.98 1.85 -4.34
CA GLN A 49 -4.47 1.01 -5.44
C GLN A 49 -5.13 1.84 -6.55
N LEU A 50 -5.89 2.89 -6.20
CA LEU A 50 -6.42 3.85 -7.17
C LEU A 50 -5.29 4.61 -7.87
N SER A 51 -4.28 5.04 -7.09
CA SER A 51 -3.12 5.79 -7.61
C SER A 51 -2.29 4.97 -8.58
N SER A 52 -2.08 3.67 -8.31
CA SER A 52 -1.36 2.76 -9.20
C SER A 52 -2.22 2.24 -10.35
N GLY A 53 -3.55 2.36 -10.22
CA GLY A 53 -4.52 1.81 -11.17
C GLY A 53 -4.76 0.31 -11.03
N ALA A 54 -4.44 -0.27 -9.87
CA ALA A 54 -4.79 -1.65 -9.54
C ALA A 54 -6.31 -1.83 -9.38
N ILE A 55 -7.04 -0.75 -9.06
CA ILE A 55 -8.50 -0.71 -9.04
C ILE A 55 -8.98 0.56 -9.76
N GLU A 56 -10.17 0.49 -10.34
CA GLU A 56 -10.84 1.65 -10.94
C GLU A 56 -11.77 2.32 -9.91
N PRO A 57 -11.93 3.66 -9.98
CA PRO A 57 -12.91 4.34 -9.16
C PRO A 57 -14.34 4.04 -9.64
N GLU A 58 -15.31 4.04 -8.73
CA GLU A 58 -16.74 3.88 -9.09
C GLU A 58 -17.28 5.09 -9.85
N ARG A 59 -16.78 6.28 -9.51
CA ARG A 59 -17.09 7.55 -10.16
C ARG A 59 -15.84 8.42 -10.23
N GLY A 60 -15.81 9.33 -11.20
CA GLY A 60 -14.67 10.22 -11.42
C GLY A 60 -13.57 9.55 -12.24
N ARG A 61 -12.37 10.13 -12.22
CA ARG A 61 -11.23 9.64 -13.00
C ARG A 61 -9.93 9.81 -12.24
N VAL A 62 -9.02 8.84 -12.40
CA VAL A 62 -7.63 8.95 -11.95
C VAL A 62 -6.72 8.98 -13.17
N ARG A 63 -5.91 10.02 -13.30
CA ARG A 63 -4.89 10.17 -14.34
C ARG A 63 -3.51 10.11 -13.71
N ARG A 64 -2.56 9.45 -14.35
CA ARG A 64 -1.22 9.23 -13.83
C ARG A 64 -0.19 9.36 -14.94
N SER A 65 0.95 9.92 -14.60
CA SER A 65 2.11 10.04 -15.49
C SER A 65 3.24 9.20 -14.91
N GLY A 66 3.79 8.31 -15.72
CA GLY A 66 4.82 7.36 -15.30
C GLY A 66 4.28 6.04 -14.77
N ILE A 67 5.19 5.12 -14.49
CA ILE A 67 4.97 3.77 -13.99
C ILE A 67 5.11 3.80 -12.46
N MET A 68 4.00 3.55 -11.77
CA MET A 68 3.96 3.45 -10.32
C MET A 68 4.15 2.00 -9.87
N SER A 69 4.97 1.79 -8.84
CA SER A 69 5.19 0.46 -8.27
C SER A 69 3.93 -0.08 -7.58
N PHE A 70 3.87 -1.40 -7.42
CA PHE A 70 3.07 -2.00 -6.36
C PHE A 70 3.62 -1.59 -4.98
N PRO A 71 2.85 -1.73 -3.88
CA PRO A 71 3.34 -1.38 -2.54
C PRO A 71 4.68 -2.05 -2.22
N VAL A 72 5.68 -1.26 -1.89
CA VAL A 72 7.02 -1.74 -1.55
C VAL A 72 6.94 -2.79 -0.43
N GLY A 73 7.68 -3.88 -0.59
CA GLY A 73 7.72 -4.95 0.40
C GLY A 73 6.48 -5.87 0.40
N THR A 74 5.55 -5.71 -0.54
CA THR A 74 4.38 -6.59 -0.64
C THR A 74 4.69 -7.90 -1.37
N ALA A 75 4.12 -9.00 -0.88
CA ALA A 75 4.20 -10.30 -1.54
C ALA A 75 3.19 -10.46 -2.70
N SER A 76 2.22 -9.55 -2.84
CA SER A 76 1.10 -9.67 -3.78
C SER A 76 1.47 -9.96 -5.25
N PRO A 77 2.55 -9.41 -5.84
CA PRO A 77 2.87 -9.69 -7.23
C PRO A 77 3.60 -11.03 -7.43
N TYR A 78 4.04 -11.68 -6.35
CA TYR A 78 4.92 -12.85 -6.43
C TYR A 78 4.15 -14.17 -6.31
N ASN A 79 4.51 -15.13 -7.17
CA ASN A 79 3.93 -16.47 -7.16
C ASN A 79 4.78 -17.41 -6.28
N ALA A 80 4.15 -18.01 -5.28
CA ALA A 80 4.79 -18.92 -4.32
C ALA A 80 5.39 -20.19 -4.95
N GLN A 81 4.89 -20.63 -6.11
CA GLN A 81 5.38 -21.83 -6.80
C GLN A 81 6.57 -21.57 -7.71
N LEU A 82 6.81 -20.31 -8.08
CA LEU A 82 7.96 -19.91 -8.89
C LEU A 82 9.18 -19.67 -7.99
N THR A 83 10.36 -19.83 -8.57
CA THR A 83 11.62 -19.42 -7.96
C THR A 83 11.69 -17.91 -7.79
N LEU A 84 12.61 -17.41 -6.94
CA LEU A 84 12.84 -15.97 -6.81
C LEU A 84 13.25 -15.35 -8.15
N ARG A 85 14.12 -16.03 -8.90
CA ARG A 85 14.57 -15.61 -10.22
C ARG A 85 13.41 -15.53 -11.22
N GLU A 86 12.58 -16.56 -11.33
CA GLU A 86 11.43 -16.57 -12.24
C GLU A 86 10.44 -15.46 -11.89
N ASN A 87 10.21 -15.22 -10.60
CA ASN A 87 9.39 -14.11 -10.11
C ASN A 87 9.94 -12.74 -10.55
N LEU A 88 11.25 -12.51 -10.39
CA LEU A 88 11.90 -11.27 -10.85
C LEU A 88 11.76 -11.10 -12.37
N VAL A 89 12.01 -12.16 -13.14
CA VAL A 89 11.85 -12.13 -14.60
C VAL A 89 10.42 -11.79 -15.00
N PHE A 90 9.44 -12.42 -14.35
CA PHE A 90 8.02 -12.20 -14.64
C PHE A 90 7.60 -10.74 -14.38
N ILE A 91 7.94 -10.20 -13.20
CA ILE A 91 7.55 -8.84 -12.82
C ILE A 91 8.28 -7.77 -13.62
N CYS A 92 9.57 -7.96 -13.93
CA CYS A 92 10.30 -7.03 -14.80
C CYS A 92 9.63 -6.96 -16.18
N ARG A 93 9.32 -8.11 -16.79
CA ARG A 93 8.66 -8.15 -18.11
C ARG A 93 7.28 -7.52 -18.09
N LEU A 94 6.49 -7.72 -17.03
CA LEU A 94 5.19 -7.11 -16.87
C LEU A 94 5.25 -5.57 -16.86
N ASN A 95 6.34 -5.01 -16.33
CA ASN A 95 6.56 -3.57 -16.23
C ASN A 95 7.49 -3.00 -17.33
N GLY A 96 7.92 -3.82 -18.29
CA GLY A 96 8.79 -3.39 -19.39
C GLY A 96 10.27 -3.17 -19.02
N PHE A 97 10.74 -3.76 -17.93
CA PHE A 97 12.14 -3.64 -17.46
C PHE A 97 13.00 -4.84 -17.91
N ASP A 98 14.32 -4.61 -18.06
CA ASP A 98 15.29 -5.70 -18.22
C ASP A 98 15.50 -6.41 -16.87
N PRO A 99 15.20 -7.72 -16.77
CA PRO A 99 15.40 -8.45 -15.52
C PRO A 99 16.86 -8.65 -15.12
N LYS A 100 17.82 -8.61 -16.06
CA LYS A 100 19.23 -8.90 -15.76
C LYS A 100 19.82 -7.99 -14.66
N PRO A 101 19.78 -6.64 -14.78
CA PRO A 101 20.29 -5.76 -13.74
C PRO A 101 19.53 -5.89 -12.43
N VAL A 102 18.22 -6.11 -12.48
CA VAL A 102 17.38 -6.30 -11.28
C VAL A 102 17.79 -7.56 -10.52
N ILE A 103 17.99 -8.68 -11.22
CA ILE A 103 18.41 -9.94 -10.61
C ILE A 103 19.81 -9.81 -9.99
N ALA A 104 20.75 -9.18 -10.69
CA ALA A 104 22.10 -8.95 -10.16
C ALA A 104 22.05 -8.09 -8.89
N PHE A 105 21.31 -6.98 -8.93
CA PHE A 105 21.15 -6.11 -7.76
C PHE A 105 20.54 -6.85 -6.58
N VAL A 106 19.47 -7.62 -6.79
CA VAL A 106 18.83 -8.38 -5.69
C VAL A 106 19.75 -9.46 -5.13
N ALA A 107 20.51 -10.15 -5.99
CA ALA A 107 21.47 -11.17 -5.56
C ALA A 107 22.52 -10.58 -4.61
N ASP A 108 23.07 -9.41 -4.97
CA ASP A 108 24.18 -8.77 -4.26
C ASP A 108 23.69 -7.99 -3.03
N PHE A 109 22.66 -7.15 -3.19
CA PHE A 109 22.17 -6.28 -2.12
C PHE A 109 21.58 -7.10 -0.97
N ALA A 110 20.72 -8.07 -1.27
CA ALA A 110 20.09 -8.93 -0.28
C ALA A 110 20.94 -10.14 0.13
N ASN A 111 22.12 -10.33 -0.48
CA ASN A 111 22.94 -11.54 -0.31
C ASN A 111 22.16 -12.85 -0.58
N LEU A 112 21.23 -12.81 -1.54
CA LEU A 112 20.33 -13.92 -1.87
C LEU A 112 20.82 -14.77 -3.06
N GLY A 113 22.04 -14.55 -3.56
CA GLY A 113 22.57 -15.23 -4.76
C GLY A 113 22.43 -16.76 -4.72
N ALA A 114 22.73 -17.38 -3.57
CA ALA A 114 22.64 -18.84 -3.40
C ALA A 114 21.21 -19.40 -3.35
N VAL A 115 20.21 -18.55 -3.12
CA VAL A 115 18.81 -18.95 -2.92
C VAL A 115 17.88 -18.45 -4.02
N LEU A 116 18.40 -17.78 -5.06
CA LEU A 116 17.59 -17.25 -6.16
C LEU A 116 16.76 -18.32 -6.89
N ASP A 117 17.26 -19.55 -6.93
CA ASP A 117 16.61 -20.68 -7.59
C ASP A 117 15.74 -21.51 -6.62
N ARG A 118 15.54 -21.05 -5.38
CA ARG A 118 14.54 -21.60 -4.45
C ARG A 118 13.16 -20.99 -4.72
N LYS A 119 12.11 -21.77 -4.49
CA LYS A 119 10.71 -21.31 -4.56
C LYS A 119 10.44 -20.20 -3.55
N PHE A 120 9.73 -19.14 -3.96
CA PHE A 120 9.34 -18.02 -3.09
C PHE A 120 8.53 -18.47 -1.86
N GLY A 121 7.69 -19.50 -2.03
CA GLY A 121 6.93 -20.09 -0.93
C GLY A 121 7.80 -20.79 0.13
N ALA A 122 9.02 -21.19 -0.22
CA ALA A 122 9.87 -22.07 0.58
C ALA A 122 11.07 -21.38 1.25
N ILE A 123 11.21 -20.05 1.12
CA ILE A 123 12.26 -19.28 1.79
C ILE A 123 11.83 -18.82 3.19
N GLU A 124 12.82 -18.58 4.03
CA GLU A 124 12.68 -18.12 5.40
C GLU A 124 12.06 -16.71 5.44
N LYS A 125 11.40 -16.37 6.56
CA LYS A 125 10.64 -15.12 6.69
C LYS A 125 11.52 -13.87 6.50
N ASP A 126 12.75 -13.89 7.01
CA ASP A 126 13.66 -12.75 6.92
C ASP A 126 14.20 -12.58 5.50
N HIS A 127 14.66 -13.66 4.86
CA HIS A 127 15.02 -13.66 3.44
C HIS A 127 13.85 -13.22 2.55
N ARG A 128 12.61 -13.56 2.92
CA ARG A 128 11.42 -13.10 2.20
C ARG A 128 11.28 -11.60 2.30
N ALA A 129 11.40 -11.00 3.48
CA ALA A 129 11.37 -9.55 3.61
C ALA A 129 12.51 -8.90 2.80
N GLU A 130 13.72 -9.44 2.91
CA GLU A 130 14.90 -8.92 2.19
C GLU A 130 14.70 -8.96 0.67
N PHE A 131 14.18 -10.06 0.15
CA PHE A 131 13.81 -10.20 -1.26
C PHE A 131 12.75 -9.17 -1.68
N LEU A 132 11.64 -9.06 -0.94
CA LEU A 132 10.50 -8.21 -1.32
C LEU A 132 10.89 -6.74 -1.41
N TYR A 133 11.66 -6.23 -0.43
CA TYR A 133 12.10 -4.84 -0.44
C TYR A 133 13.19 -4.59 -1.48
N SER A 134 14.19 -5.49 -1.59
CA SER A 134 15.26 -5.33 -2.59
C SER A 134 14.71 -5.37 -4.01
N ALA A 135 13.83 -6.32 -4.32
CA ALA A 135 13.21 -6.44 -5.62
C ALA A 135 12.37 -5.22 -5.97
N SER A 136 11.65 -4.65 -4.99
CA SER A 136 10.87 -3.43 -5.20
C SER A 136 11.78 -2.25 -5.60
N TYR A 137 12.86 -1.99 -4.84
CA TYR A 137 13.78 -0.86 -5.08
C TYR A 137 14.79 -1.08 -6.23
N ALA A 138 15.00 -2.33 -6.64
CA ALA A 138 15.85 -2.68 -7.78
C ALA A 138 15.21 -2.31 -9.12
N MET A 139 13.87 -2.31 -9.19
CA MET A 139 13.13 -1.96 -10.39
C MET A 139 13.02 -0.44 -10.54
N PRO A 140 13.29 0.13 -11.73
CA PRO A 140 13.34 1.57 -11.94
C PRO A 140 11.94 2.16 -12.17
N PHE A 141 11.11 2.18 -11.12
CA PHE A 141 9.80 2.82 -11.17
C PHE A 141 9.93 4.34 -11.13
N ASP A 142 9.05 5.05 -11.85
CA ASP A 142 8.96 6.51 -11.77
C ASP A 142 8.43 6.96 -10.40
N ILE A 143 7.56 6.14 -9.80
CA ILE A 143 6.90 6.43 -8.53
C ILE A 143 6.84 5.17 -7.66
N TYR A 144 7.33 5.25 -6.43
CA TYR A 144 7.23 4.16 -5.46
C TYR A 144 6.03 4.32 -4.54
N ALA A 145 5.19 3.30 -4.47
CA ALA A 145 4.06 3.22 -3.56
C ALA A 145 4.50 2.58 -2.24
N VAL A 146 4.21 3.20 -1.09
CA VAL A 146 4.57 2.65 0.22
C VAL A 146 3.34 2.62 1.14
N ASP A 147 3.02 1.45 1.68
CA ASP A 147 1.95 1.26 2.66
C ASP A 147 2.54 1.03 4.07
N ASP A 148 2.47 2.08 4.90
CA ASP A 148 3.01 2.23 6.26
C ASP A 148 4.54 2.13 6.43
N ASN A 149 5.24 1.16 5.82
CA ASN A 149 6.67 0.90 6.09
C ASN A 149 7.54 0.93 4.83
N LEU A 150 8.65 1.68 4.89
CA LEU A 150 9.65 1.78 3.81
C LEU A 150 10.76 0.72 3.91
N VAL A 151 10.97 0.18 5.10
CA VAL A 151 12.07 -0.74 5.41
C VAL A 151 11.58 -1.88 6.30
N ALA A 152 12.10 -3.09 6.09
CA ALA A 152 11.87 -4.26 6.95
C ALA A 152 13.09 -5.19 6.89
N GLY A 153 13.01 -6.37 7.53
CA GLY A 153 14.11 -7.33 7.61
C GLY A 153 14.96 -7.17 8.88
N SER A 154 16.16 -7.75 8.85
CA SER A 154 17.14 -7.71 9.94
C SER A 154 17.63 -6.28 10.22
N THR A 155 18.19 -6.03 11.42
CA THR A 155 18.63 -4.68 11.83
C THR A 155 19.63 -4.08 10.85
N ASP A 156 20.65 -4.86 10.46
CA ASP A 156 21.69 -4.41 9.54
C ASP A 156 21.12 -4.13 8.14
N PHE A 157 20.18 -4.97 7.70
CA PHE A 157 19.53 -4.80 6.41
C PHE A 157 18.62 -3.57 6.36
N ARG A 158 17.93 -3.23 7.46
CA ARG A 158 17.09 -2.02 7.55
C ARG A 158 17.89 -0.74 7.34
N ALA A 159 19.11 -0.64 7.88
CA ALA A 159 19.96 0.53 7.68
C ALA A 159 20.35 0.70 6.21
N ARG A 160 20.74 -0.40 5.55
CA ARG A 160 21.05 -0.43 4.12
C ARG A 160 19.83 -0.08 3.25
N LEU A 161 18.65 -0.56 3.63
CA LEU A 161 17.40 -0.21 2.95
C LEU A 161 16.99 1.26 3.15
N ASP A 162 17.23 1.84 4.32
CA ASP A 162 16.94 3.26 4.57
C ASP A 162 17.76 4.13 3.62
N GLU A 163 19.04 3.80 3.48
CA GLU A 163 19.95 4.48 2.55
C GLU A 163 19.49 4.31 1.10
N LEU A 164 19.20 3.08 0.67
CA LEU A 164 18.70 2.81 -0.67
C LEU A 164 17.38 3.54 -0.97
N ALA A 165 16.46 3.58 0.00
CA ALA A 165 15.21 4.30 -0.16
C ALA A 165 15.45 5.80 -0.35
N ARG A 166 16.39 6.39 0.40
CA ARG A 166 16.78 7.81 0.25
C ARG A 166 17.41 8.07 -1.11
N GLU A 167 18.34 7.23 -1.55
CA GLU A 167 18.94 7.32 -2.90
C GLU A 167 17.85 7.31 -3.98
N ARG A 168 16.86 6.41 -3.87
CA ARG A 168 15.75 6.35 -4.83
C ARG A 168 14.89 7.62 -4.80
N MET A 169 14.64 8.21 -3.63
CA MET A 169 13.88 9.46 -3.48
C MET A 169 14.54 10.67 -4.17
N GLU A 170 15.85 10.63 -4.41
CA GLU A 170 16.53 11.69 -5.16
C GLU A 170 16.21 11.66 -6.66
N SER A 171 15.83 10.49 -7.19
CA SER A 171 15.63 10.24 -8.62
C SER A 171 14.19 9.91 -9.02
N ALA A 172 13.32 9.56 -8.07
CA ALA A 172 11.97 9.07 -8.32
C ALA A 172 10.95 9.64 -7.32
N GLY A 173 9.68 9.67 -7.73
CA GLY A 173 8.57 10.05 -6.87
C GLY A 173 8.24 9.00 -5.82
N PHE A 174 7.63 9.41 -4.73
CA PHE A 174 7.15 8.48 -3.69
C PHE A 174 5.74 8.88 -3.24
N VAL A 175 4.89 7.89 -3.00
CA VAL A 175 3.60 8.07 -2.33
C VAL A 175 3.57 7.14 -1.12
N ILE A 176 3.80 7.72 0.05
CA ILE A 176 3.88 7.03 1.34
C ILE A 176 2.56 7.23 2.08
N ALA A 177 1.70 6.23 2.08
CA ALA A 177 0.48 6.24 2.86
C ALA A 177 0.77 5.66 4.26
N THR A 178 0.61 6.45 5.31
CA THR A 178 1.03 6.06 6.66
C THR A 178 0.05 6.51 7.74
N SER A 179 0.07 5.80 8.87
CA SER A 179 -0.57 6.23 10.12
C SER A 179 0.40 6.87 11.11
N ALA A 180 1.68 6.97 10.76
CA ALA A 180 2.78 7.36 11.62
C ALA A 180 3.30 8.78 11.27
N PRO A 181 3.03 9.80 12.09
CA PRO A 181 3.48 11.17 11.83
C PRO A 181 5.01 11.33 11.69
N GLN A 182 5.78 10.48 12.39
CA GLN A 182 7.23 10.47 12.30
C GLN A 182 7.74 10.12 10.90
N VAL A 183 6.99 9.35 10.11
CA VAL A 183 7.35 9.00 8.74
C VAL A 183 7.25 10.24 7.84
N LEU A 184 6.23 11.08 8.04
CA LEU A 184 6.10 12.36 7.32
C LEU A 184 7.33 13.24 7.58
N LYS A 185 7.70 13.41 8.86
CA LYS A 185 8.84 14.24 9.26
C LYS A 185 10.18 13.72 8.73
N LYS A 186 10.33 12.40 8.62
CA LYS A 186 11.60 11.76 8.24
C LYS A 186 11.84 11.75 6.73
N TYR A 187 10.80 11.55 5.93
CA TYR A 187 10.96 11.27 4.49
C TYR A 187 10.21 12.24 3.57
N CYS A 188 9.08 12.79 4.00
CA CYS A 188 8.14 13.43 3.08
C CYS A 188 8.44 14.92 2.87
N THR A 189 8.20 15.40 1.65
CA THR A 189 8.35 16.80 1.23
C THR A 189 7.04 17.43 0.74
N ALA A 190 5.98 16.63 0.59
CA ALA A 190 4.61 17.10 0.38
C ALA A 190 3.66 16.33 1.30
N PHE A 191 2.70 17.01 1.92
CA PHE A 191 1.92 16.46 3.03
C PHE A 191 0.43 16.48 2.71
N PHE A 192 -0.21 15.33 2.84
CA PHE A 192 -1.62 15.15 2.56
C PHE A 192 -2.29 14.43 3.72
N VAL A 193 -3.56 14.73 3.95
CA VAL A 193 -4.37 14.08 4.98
C VAL A 193 -5.60 13.48 4.36
N LEU A 194 -5.83 12.18 4.59
CA LEU A 194 -7.09 11.50 4.26
C LEU A 194 -8.00 11.54 5.48
N LYS A 195 -9.06 12.33 5.38
CA LYS A 195 -10.05 12.53 6.45
C LYS A 195 -11.41 12.83 5.84
N ASP A 196 -12.47 12.32 6.47
CA ASP A 196 -13.87 12.55 6.07
C ASP A 196 -14.10 12.31 4.57
N HIS A 197 -13.54 11.20 4.05
CA HIS A 197 -13.64 10.76 2.66
C HIS A 197 -13.04 11.72 1.61
N THR A 198 -12.22 12.67 2.05
CA THR A 198 -11.51 13.63 1.19
C THR A 198 -10.02 13.62 1.48
N ILE A 199 -9.24 14.13 0.54
CA ILE A 199 -7.80 14.29 0.67
C ILE A 199 -7.46 15.75 0.50
N VAL A 200 -6.74 16.31 1.46
CA VAL A 200 -6.30 17.71 1.45
C VAL A 200 -4.79 17.80 1.56
N GLU A 201 -4.19 18.75 0.84
CA GLU A 201 -2.79 19.12 0.99
C GLU A 201 -2.64 20.10 2.16
N VAL A 202 -1.56 19.97 2.92
CA VAL A 202 -1.22 20.85 4.05
C VAL A 202 0.24 21.27 3.97
N GLY A 203 0.60 22.38 4.63
CA GLY A 203 1.92 22.99 4.50
C GLY A 203 3.04 22.30 5.28
N SER A 204 2.70 21.52 6.31
CA SER A 204 3.69 20.90 7.19
C SER A 204 3.23 19.57 7.81
N PRO A 205 4.17 18.73 8.31
CA PRO A 205 3.81 17.52 9.06
C PRO A 205 2.99 17.81 10.31
N ASP A 206 3.23 18.94 10.98
CA ASP A 206 2.51 19.31 12.20
C ASP A 206 1.08 19.75 11.89
N GLU A 207 0.88 20.48 10.78
CA GLU A 207 -0.47 20.74 10.24
C GLU A 207 -1.19 19.44 9.85
N ALA A 208 -0.48 18.46 9.28
CA ALA A 208 -1.08 17.17 8.94
C ALA A 208 -1.64 16.45 10.18
N VAL A 209 -0.88 16.46 11.28
CA VAL A 209 -1.31 15.88 12.57
C VAL A 209 -2.49 16.66 13.15
N ALA A 210 -2.42 18.00 13.13
CA ALA A 210 -3.50 18.85 13.63
C ALA A 210 -4.80 18.65 12.84
N HIS A 211 -4.69 18.57 11.51
CA HIS A 211 -5.83 18.38 10.61
C HIS A 211 -6.45 16.99 10.78
N LEU A 212 -5.64 15.93 10.88
CA LEU A 212 -6.12 14.57 11.14
C LEU A 212 -6.91 14.51 12.46
N GLY A 213 -6.41 15.19 13.49
CA GLY A 213 -7.04 15.26 14.80
C GLY A 213 -6.95 13.95 15.60
N PRO A 214 -7.57 13.91 16.80
CA PRO A 214 -7.59 12.73 17.63
C PRO A 214 -8.45 11.63 16.98
N ARG A 215 -8.06 10.38 17.22
CA ARG A 215 -8.85 9.24 16.76
C ARG A 215 -10.26 9.32 17.34
N PRO A 216 -11.32 9.25 16.53
CA PRO A 216 -12.68 9.20 17.06
C PRO A 216 -12.81 7.98 17.98
N LYS A 217 -13.31 8.22 19.21
CA LYS A 217 -13.66 7.13 20.13
C LYS A 217 -14.69 6.26 19.43
N ARG A 218 -14.49 4.92 19.43
CA ARG A 218 -15.50 3.98 18.92
C ARG A 218 -16.81 4.27 19.68
N GLY A 219 -17.81 4.83 18.99
CA GLY A 219 -19.15 5.07 19.57
C GLY A 219 -19.72 6.49 19.45
N ALA A 220 -19.24 7.37 18.57
CA ALA A 220 -19.89 8.66 18.30
C ALA A 220 -20.51 8.69 16.89
N GLY A 221 -21.71 8.09 16.76
CA GLY A 221 -22.80 8.46 15.84
C GLY A 221 -22.63 8.31 14.32
N THR A 222 -23.31 7.31 13.75
CA THR A 222 -24.54 7.60 12.98
C THR A 222 -25.64 6.69 13.54
N ASN A 223 -26.70 7.30 14.06
CA ASN A 223 -27.96 6.63 14.32
C ASN A 223 -28.54 6.21 12.97
N ASP A 224 -28.64 4.91 12.73
CA ASP A 224 -29.73 4.38 11.92
C ASP A 224 -30.71 3.78 12.94
N GLU A 225 -31.59 4.65 13.44
CA GLU A 225 -32.85 4.23 14.03
C GLU A 225 -33.73 3.78 12.85
N ASP A 226 -33.87 2.47 12.67
CA ASP A 226 -35.11 1.87 12.20
C ASP A 226 -35.39 0.69 13.14
N GLY A 227 -36.38 0.92 13.99
CA GLY A 227 -36.89 -0.06 14.94
C GLY A 227 -37.80 -1.09 14.28
N ASP A 228 -37.74 -2.26 14.91
CA ASP A 228 -38.85 -3.16 15.22
C ASP A 228 -39.31 -4.18 14.16
N GLY A 229 -39.17 -5.45 14.58
CA GLY A 229 -39.58 -6.67 13.88
C GLY A 229 -39.10 -7.90 14.64
N GLU A 230 -39.73 -8.11 15.79
CA GLU A 230 -39.58 -9.16 16.81
C GLU A 230 -39.57 -10.62 16.30
N ASP A 231 -38.88 -11.48 17.06
CA ASP A 231 -39.03 -12.94 17.24
C ASP A 231 -39.17 -13.89 16.03
N ASP A 232 -38.21 -14.81 15.89
CA ASP A 232 -38.33 -16.13 16.54
C ASP A 232 -37.08 -17.00 16.28
N ALA A 233 -36.55 -17.58 17.35
CA ALA A 233 -35.71 -18.78 17.27
C ALA A 233 -36.62 -20.00 17.05
N PRO A 234 -36.10 -21.13 16.52
CA PRO A 234 -35.76 -22.15 17.51
C PRO A 234 -34.53 -23.01 17.18
N ALA A 235 -33.94 -23.45 18.30
CA ALA A 235 -33.46 -24.78 18.65
C ALA A 235 -32.75 -25.67 17.61
N ALA A 236 -31.56 -26.11 18.04
CA ALA A 236 -30.94 -27.35 17.61
C ALA A 236 -31.74 -28.56 18.12
N GLU A 237 -32.00 -29.53 17.24
CA GLU A 237 -32.13 -30.94 17.59
C GLU A 237 -31.47 -31.79 16.49
N GLY A 238 -30.70 -32.79 16.92
CA GLY A 238 -30.14 -33.80 16.05
C GLY A 238 -30.97 -35.09 16.08
N ASP A 239 -30.96 -35.80 14.96
CA ASP A 239 -31.06 -37.25 14.82
C ASP A 239 -30.79 -37.50 13.31
N GLY A 240 -30.05 -38.50 12.83
CA GLY A 240 -30.10 -39.91 13.19
C GLY A 240 -30.57 -40.70 11.95
N LEU A 241 -29.67 -41.48 11.35
CA LEU A 241 -29.87 -42.59 10.39
C LEU A 241 -30.44 -42.35 8.96
N LEU A 242 -29.57 -42.64 7.97
CA LEU A 242 -29.61 -43.74 6.96
C LEU A 242 -30.96 -44.24 6.41
N PRO A 243 -31.02 -44.68 5.12
CA PRO A 243 -30.20 -45.76 4.54
C PRO A 243 -29.19 -45.33 3.47
#